data_AF-A0AAV2NCD3-F1
#
_entry.id   AF-A0AAV2NCD3-F1
#
_cell.length_a   1.000
_cell.length_b   1.000
_cell.length_c   1.000
_cell.angle_alpha   90.00
_cell.angle_beta   90.00
_cell.angle_gamma   90.00
#
_symmetry.space_group_name_H-M   'P 1'
#
loop_
_entity.id
_entity.type
_entity.pdbx_description
1 polymer ?
#
loop_
_entity_poly.entity_id
_entity_poly.type
_entity_poly.pdbx_seq_one_letter_code
_entity_poly.pdbx_strand_id
1 'polypeptide(L)'
;MRVNTAKRVLSTNVSSALEFLADENNTPHYLTTAWFIKVIAKWFKLMTSRYCSVALGKLHIEEFNESISFLHECIDLFTNLTVDNEGHFKPVQKGMIITTTSILELTNYLLEKRAFQFVFIGRMIQDCVENLFSVIRSKNPVPNALQFKNNLKLISVSLYVRPVSRSNYKENDRDYVTGFLDVLDSKKKTKISDPKININAIKINLEEIPIFKEIDMNILYNIAGYTYNSQFAKNF
;
A
#
# COMPACT_ATOMS: atom_id res chain seq x y z
N MET A 1 6.32 -15.79 -1.56
CA MET A 1 7.40 -14.83 -1.21
C MET A 1 6.86 -13.89 -0.13
N ARG A 2 7.64 -13.55 0.91
CA ARG A 2 7.17 -12.71 2.04
C ARG A 2 7.95 -11.39 2.11
N VAL A 3 7.52 -10.40 1.34
CA VAL A 3 8.13 -9.05 1.33
C VAL A 3 8.05 -8.39 2.72
N ASN A 4 6.97 -8.63 3.46
CA ASN A 4 6.80 -8.11 4.82
C ASN A 4 7.88 -8.58 5.80
N THR A 5 8.43 -9.78 5.63
CA THR A 5 9.53 -10.26 6.47
C THR A 5 10.80 -9.45 6.20
N ALA A 6 11.16 -9.25 4.94
CA ALA A 6 12.30 -8.42 4.56
C ALA A 6 12.15 -6.98 5.05
N LYS A 7 10.95 -6.39 4.91
CA LYS A 7 10.65 -5.04 5.42
C LYS A 7 10.82 -4.91 6.94
N ARG A 8 10.53 -5.95 7.72
CA ARG A 8 10.73 -5.93 9.18
C ARG A 8 12.21 -5.93 9.54
N VAL A 9 13.01 -6.74 8.84
CA VAL A 9 14.47 -6.79 9.03
C VAL A 9 15.11 -5.47 8.61
N LEU A 10 14.75 -4.96 7.44
CA LEU A 10 15.27 -3.70 6.89
C LEU A 10 14.40 -2.52 7.33
N SER A 11 14.35 -2.26 8.64
CA SER A 11 13.54 -1.21 9.23
C SER A 11 14.35 -0.26 10.10
N THR A 12 13.85 0.97 10.26
CA THR A 12 14.45 1.99 11.13
C THR A 12 14.60 1.50 12.57
N ASN A 13 13.64 0.71 13.07
CA ASN A 13 13.71 0.15 14.43
C ASN A 13 14.89 -0.81 14.60
N VAL A 14 15.17 -1.66 13.59
CA VAL A 14 16.32 -2.58 13.63
C VAL A 14 17.63 -1.80 13.55
N SER A 15 17.68 -0.76 12.71
CA SER A 15 18.83 0.15 12.65
C SER A 15 19.10 0.81 14.02
N SER A 16 18.10 1.42 14.66
CA SER A 16 18.27 2.05 15.98
C SER A 16 18.63 1.05 17.09
N ALA A 17 18.10 -0.17 17.04
CA ALA A 17 18.49 -1.22 17.99
C ALA A 17 19.97 -1.64 17.81
N LEU A 18 20.46 -1.69 16.56
CA LEU A 18 21.87 -1.96 16.27
C LEU A 18 22.78 -0.79 16.67
N GLU A 19 22.34 0.46 16.48
CA GLU A 19 23.04 1.65 16.99
C GLU A 19 23.21 1.54 18.52
N PHE A 20 22.12 1.26 19.25
CA PHE A 20 22.16 1.06 20.71
C PHE A 20 23.10 -0.08 21.14
N LEU A 21 23.03 -1.24 20.45
CA LEU A 21 23.92 -2.37 20.76
C LEU A 21 25.38 -2.08 20.43
N ALA A 22 25.66 -1.22 19.45
CA ALA A 22 27.01 -0.80 19.13
C ALA A 22 27.61 0.03 20.26
N ASP A 23 26.81 0.95 20.83
CA ASP A 23 27.20 1.81 21.94
C ASP A 23 27.44 1.02 23.22
N GLU A 24 26.53 0.08 23.55
CA GLU A 24 26.66 -0.77 24.74
C GLU A 24 27.85 -1.74 24.67
N ASN A 25 28.13 -2.31 23.49
CA ASN A 25 29.18 -3.34 23.33
C ASN A 25 30.49 -2.81 22.75
N ASN A 26 30.60 -1.51 22.45
CA ASN A 26 31.74 -0.90 21.74
C ASN A 26 32.13 -1.61 20.43
N THR A 27 31.13 -2.06 19.66
CA THR A 27 31.33 -2.82 18.42
C THR A 27 31.00 -1.97 17.18
N PRO A 28 31.99 -1.35 16.52
CA PRO A 28 31.75 -0.39 15.44
C PRO A 28 31.12 -1.02 14.18
N HIS A 29 31.26 -2.32 13.97
CA HIS A 29 30.65 -3.03 12.82
C HIS A 29 29.12 -2.96 12.82
N TYR A 30 28.49 -2.86 14.00
CA TYR A 30 27.05 -2.69 14.12
C TYR A 30 26.59 -1.32 13.63
N LEU A 31 27.41 -0.27 13.77
CA LEU A 31 27.09 1.06 13.23
C LEU A 31 27.03 1.06 11.70
N THR A 32 28.01 0.43 11.03
CA THR A 32 28.00 0.31 9.56
C THR A 32 26.77 -0.45 9.07
N THR A 33 26.42 -1.53 9.75
CA THR A 33 25.23 -2.33 9.42
C THR A 33 23.94 -1.54 9.66
N ALA A 34 23.85 -0.84 10.79
CA ALA A 34 22.71 -0.01 11.15
C ALA A 34 22.51 1.12 10.13
N TRP A 35 23.59 1.79 9.73
CA TRP A 35 23.57 2.83 8.70
C TRP A 35 23.05 2.29 7.38
N PHE A 36 23.57 1.15 6.91
CA PHE A 36 23.11 0.54 5.66
C PHE A 36 21.61 0.18 5.72
N ILE A 37 21.15 -0.43 6.82
CA ILE A 37 19.73 -0.75 7.01
C ILE A 37 18.86 0.51 6.96
N LYS A 38 19.33 1.62 7.56
CA LYS A 38 18.64 2.92 7.56
C LYS A 38 18.52 3.48 6.14
N VAL A 39 19.58 3.42 5.35
CA VAL A 39 19.58 3.83 3.94
C VAL A 39 18.56 3.02 3.15
N ILE A 40 18.60 1.69 3.23
CA ILE A 40 17.65 0.84 2.50
C ILE A 40 16.20 1.07 2.95
N ALA A 41 15.96 1.27 4.25
CA ALA A 41 14.64 1.58 4.77
C ALA A 41 14.10 2.92 4.24
N LYS A 42 14.94 3.98 4.21
CA LYS A 42 14.56 5.30 3.65
C LYS A 42 14.30 5.20 2.16
N TRP A 43 15.18 4.53 1.40
CA TRP A 43 14.98 4.30 -0.04
C TRP A 43 13.68 3.55 -0.32
N PHE A 44 13.43 2.45 0.39
CA PHE A 44 12.20 1.65 0.20
C PHE A 44 10.95 2.45 0.54
N LYS A 45 10.98 3.29 1.59
CA LYS A 45 9.87 4.17 1.96
C LYS A 45 9.54 5.17 0.85
N LEU A 46 10.54 5.79 0.23
CA LEU A 46 10.36 6.72 -0.89
C LEU A 46 9.79 5.99 -2.12
N MET A 47 10.41 4.88 -2.51
CA MET A 47 10.03 4.14 -3.72
C MET A 47 8.66 3.46 -3.64
N THR A 48 8.16 3.20 -2.43
CA THR A 48 6.83 2.59 -2.22
C THR A 48 5.77 3.57 -1.73
N SER A 49 6.10 4.87 -1.68
CA SER A 49 5.21 5.91 -1.18
C SER A 49 3.91 6.02 -2.00
N ARG A 50 2.77 6.03 -1.30
CA ARG A 50 1.42 6.21 -1.86
C ARG A 50 0.70 7.44 -1.31
N TYR A 51 1.34 8.22 -0.45
CA TYR A 51 0.75 9.35 0.25
C TYR A 51 1.41 10.65 -0.18
N CYS A 52 0.65 11.74 -0.20
CA CYS A 52 1.15 13.05 -0.63
C CYS A 52 2.29 13.55 0.27
N SER A 53 2.25 13.24 1.56
CA SER A 53 3.25 13.63 2.56
C SER A 53 4.64 13.01 2.34
N VAL A 54 4.75 11.98 1.51
CA VAL A 54 6.03 11.32 1.18
C VAL A 54 6.16 11.23 -0.35
N ALA A 55 5.36 11.99 -1.09
CA ALA A 55 5.43 12.03 -2.55
C ALA A 55 6.53 13.01 -2.97
N LEU A 56 7.27 12.66 -4.03
CA LEU A 56 8.19 13.62 -4.64
C LEU A 56 7.36 14.71 -5.32
N GLY A 57 7.31 15.90 -4.72
CA GLY A 57 6.50 17.00 -5.22
C GLY A 57 6.99 18.35 -4.74
N LYS A 58 6.61 19.40 -5.47
CA LYS A 58 7.06 20.79 -5.21
C LYS A 58 6.28 21.48 -4.09
N LEU A 59 5.38 20.77 -3.41
CA LEU A 59 4.63 21.31 -2.26
C LEU A 59 5.55 21.63 -1.07
N HIS A 60 6.54 20.77 -0.83
CA HIS A 60 7.58 20.96 0.18
C HIS A 60 8.95 20.84 -0.48
N ILE A 61 9.48 21.97 -0.97
CA ILE A 61 10.67 22.00 -1.82
C ILE A 61 11.93 21.51 -1.11
N GLU A 62 12.05 21.74 0.20
CA GLU A 62 13.19 21.30 1.01
C GLU A 62 13.22 19.77 1.12
N GLU A 63 12.10 19.16 1.51
CA GLU A 63 11.98 17.69 1.60
C GLU A 63 12.16 17.01 0.24
N PHE A 64 11.70 17.67 -0.83
CA PHE A 64 11.91 17.22 -2.20
C PHE A 64 13.40 17.19 -2.55
N ASN A 65 14.12 18.30 -2.33
CA ASN A 65 15.54 18.39 -2.63
C ASN A 65 16.36 17.40 -1.78
N GLU A 66 16.04 17.24 -0.50
CA GLU A 66 16.68 16.25 0.36
C GLU A 66 16.44 14.82 -0.16
N SER A 67 15.21 14.52 -0.57
CA SER A 67 14.88 13.21 -1.13
C SER A 67 15.60 12.94 -2.45
N ILE A 68 15.72 13.94 -3.34
CA ILE A 68 16.46 13.81 -4.60
C ILE A 68 17.96 13.61 -4.33
N SER A 69 18.56 14.40 -3.43
CA SER A 69 19.97 14.23 -3.03
C SER A 69 20.21 12.82 -2.48
N PHE A 70 19.35 12.37 -1.58
CA PHE A 70 19.43 11.03 -1.01
C PHE A 70 19.32 9.91 -2.05
N LEU A 71 18.47 10.08 -3.09
CA LEU A 71 18.37 9.10 -4.17
C LEU A 71 19.63 9.07 -5.04
N HIS A 72 20.31 10.21 -5.26
CA HIS A 72 21.62 10.24 -5.90
C HIS A 72 22.68 9.54 -5.05
N GLU A 73 22.73 9.80 -3.75
CA GLU A 73 23.61 9.09 -2.81
C GLU A 73 23.38 7.58 -2.83
N CYS A 74 22.13 7.13 -2.98
CA CYS A 74 21.81 5.71 -3.14
C CYS A 74 22.40 5.12 -4.43
N ILE A 75 22.37 5.87 -5.54
CA ILE A 75 22.99 5.44 -6.80
C ILE A 75 24.50 5.28 -6.61
N ASP A 76 25.15 6.27 -6.00
CA ASP A 76 26.59 6.26 -5.74
C ASP A 76 26.98 5.11 -4.80
N LEU A 77 26.20 4.87 -3.74
CA LEU A 77 26.40 3.75 -2.83
C LEU A 77 26.36 2.42 -3.57
N PHE A 78 25.32 2.15 -4.36
CA PHE A 78 25.16 0.86 -5.05
C PHE A 78 26.13 0.68 -6.23
N THR A 79 26.69 1.78 -6.75
CA THR A 79 27.76 1.76 -7.75
C THR A 79 29.08 1.30 -7.13
N ASN A 80 29.38 1.77 -5.90
CA ASN A 80 30.65 1.49 -5.22
C ASN A 80 30.61 0.28 -4.28
N LEU A 81 29.42 -0.23 -3.95
CA LEU A 81 29.23 -1.39 -3.07
C LEU A 81 29.83 -2.65 -3.70
N THR A 82 30.59 -3.43 -2.94
CA THR A 82 31.00 -4.80 -3.31
C THR A 82 30.15 -5.82 -2.57
N VAL A 83 29.53 -6.75 -3.30
CA VAL A 83 28.60 -7.74 -2.73
C VAL A 83 29.27 -9.10 -2.54
N ASP A 84 30.28 -9.41 -3.34
CA ASP A 84 31.09 -10.62 -3.21
C ASP A 84 32.57 -10.28 -3.05
N ASN A 85 33.35 -11.30 -2.67
CA ASN A 85 34.80 -11.18 -2.47
C ASN A 85 35.54 -10.89 -3.78
N GLU A 86 34.92 -11.17 -4.92
CA GLU A 86 35.48 -11.01 -6.26
C GLU A 86 35.17 -9.62 -6.88
N GLY A 87 34.30 -8.83 -6.24
CA GLY A 87 33.90 -7.50 -6.71
C GLY A 87 33.00 -7.52 -7.96
N HIS A 88 32.33 -8.63 -8.26
CA HIS A 88 31.47 -8.73 -9.42
C HIS A 88 30.15 -7.96 -9.22
N PHE A 89 29.81 -7.16 -10.22
CA PHE A 89 28.58 -6.38 -10.21
C PHE A 89 27.34 -7.28 -10.28
N LYS A 90 26.54 -7.29 -9.22
CA LYS A 90 25.36 -8.16 -9.11
C LYS A 90 24.12 -7.52 -9.75
N PRO A 91 23.17 -8.31 -10.25
CA PRO A 91 21.92 -7.79 -10.80
C PRO A 91 21.12 -6.89 -9.85
N VAL A 92 21.22 -7.11 -8.53
CA VAL A 92 20.58 -6.25 -7.52
C VAL A 92 21.12 -4.82 -7.57
N GLN A 93 22.42 -4.64 -7.76
CA GLN A 93 23.04 -3.32 -7.86
C GLN A 93 22.57 -2.61 -9.12
N LYS A 94 22.59 -3.32 -10.25
CA LYS A 94 22.05 -2.81 -11.53
C LYS A 94 20.59 -2.40 -11.40
N GLY A 95 19.78 -3.24 -10.75
CA GLY A 95 18.37 -2.98 -10.52
C GLY A 95 18.15 -1.71 -9.68
N MET A 96 18.89 -1.56 -8.58
CA MET A 96 18.80 -0.38 -7.71
C MET A 96 19.15 0.91 -8.46
N ILE A 97 20.24 0.90 -9.23
CA ILE A 97 20.66 2.06 -10.03
C ILE A 97 19.61 2.40 -11.08
N ILE A 98 19.24 1.44 -11.94
CA ILE A 98 18.30 1.69 -13.04
C ILE A 98 16.95 2.18 -12.51
N THR A 99 16.42 1.54 -11.46
CA THR A 99 15.13 1.93 -10.88
C THR A 99 15.20 3.35 -10.33
N THR A 100 16.26 3.68 -9.60
CA THR A 100 16.41 5.00 -8.99
C THR A 100 16.58 6.09 -10.05
N THR A 101 17.46 5.88 -11.03
CA THR A 101 17.67 6.80 -12.16
C THR A 101 16.38 7.02 -12.95
N SER A 102 15.66 5.93 -13.26
CA SER A 102 14.40 6.02 -14.00
C SER A 102 13.34 6.81 -13.25
N ILE A 103 13.25 6.67 -11.92
CA ILE A 103 12.33 7.46 -11.10
C ILE A 103 12.73 8.93 -11.05
N LEU A 104 14.02 9.25 -10.94
CA LEU A 104 14.50 10.64 -10.97
C LEU A 104 14.16 11.32 -12.30
N GLU A 105 14.48 10.67 -13.42
CA GLU A 105 14.19 11.19 -14.77
C GLU A 105 12.69 11.34 -15.01
N LEU A 106 11.90 10.34 -14.63
CA LEU A 106 10.44 10.38 -14.76
C LEU A 106 9.83 11.48 -13.90
N THR A 107 10.31 11.63 -12.66
CA THR A 107 9.82 12.67 -11.75
C THR A 107 10.13 14.05 -12.32
N ASN A 108 11.35 14.28 -12.80
CA ASN A 108 11.74 15.52 -13.45
C ASN A 108 10.85 15.82 -14.68
N TYR A 109 10.62 14.81 -15.54
CA TYR A 109 9.74 14.95 -16.69
C TYR A 109 8.30 15.34 -16.30
N LEU A 110 7.74 14.66 -15.29
CA LEU A 110 6.36 14.88 -14.84
C LEU A 110 6.18 16.24 -14.16
N LEU A 111 7.14 16.67 -13.36
CA LEU A 111 7.07 17.95 -12.65
C LEU A 111 7.37 19.14 -13.58
N GLU A 112 8.43 19.07 -14.39
CA GLU A 112 8.86 20.22 -15.21
C GLU A 112 8.11 20.28 -16.54
N LYS A 113 7.95 19.17 -17.26
CA LYS A 113 7.35 19.19 -18.61
C LYS A 113 5.83 19.02 -18.61
N ARG A 114 5.28 18.31 -17.61
CA ARG A 114 3.83 18.05 -17.50
C ARG A 114 3.14 18.88 -16.42
N ALA A 115 3.89 19.70 -15.68
CA ALA A 115 3.39 20.59 -14.63
C ALA A 115 2.55 19.87 -13.55
N PHE A 116 2.88 18.60 -13.25
CA PHE A 116 2.28 17.91 -12.11
C PHE A 116 2.81 18.50 -10.79
N GLN A 117 1.98 18.51 -9.76
CA GLN A 117 2.36 19.03 -8.43
C GLN A 117 3.21 18.03 -7.62
N PHE A 118 2.93 16.74 -7.78
CA PHE A 118 3.60 15.64 -7.08
C PHE A 118 3.49 14.34 -7.89
N VAL A 119 4.38 13.39 -7.59
CA VAL A 119 4.43 12.06 -8.24
C VAL A 119 4.38 10.96 -7.18
N PHE A 120 3.47 10.00 -7.36
CA PHE A 120 3.36 8.82 -6.49
C PHE A 120 4.17 7.65 -7.04
N ILE A 121 5.36 7.43 -6.50
CA ILE A 121 6.27 6.37 -6.97
C ILE A 121 5.68 4.98 -6.67
N GLY A 122 4.94 4.81 -5.58
CA GLY A 122 4.29 3.53 -5.23
C GLY A 122 3.22 3.05 -6.21
N ARG A 123 2.92 3.81 -7.28
CA ARG A 123 2.10 3.35 -8.43
C ARG A 123 2.93 2.71 -9.55
N MET A 124 4.25 2.86 -9.52
CA MET A 124 5.18 2.32 -10.51
C MET A 124 5.64 0.89 -10.18
N ILE A 125 5.18 0.33 -9.05
CA ILE A 125 5.48 -1.04 -8.63
C ILE A 125 4.39 -2.01 -9.10
N GLN A 126 4.76 -3.28 -9.24
CA GLN A 126 3.88 -4.34 -9.74
C GLN A 126 2.88 -4.91 -8.70
N ASP A 127 2.79 -4.33 -7.50
CA ASP A 127 1.87 -4.78 -6.44
C ASP A 127 0.42 -4.91 -6.92
N CYS A 128 -0.04 -4.01 -7.79
CA CYS A 128 -1.40 -4.07 -8.33
C CYS A 128 -1.64 -5.34 -9.17
N VAL A 129 -0.64 -5.77 -9.93
CA VAL A 129 -0.68 -6.99 -10.74
C VAL A 129 -0.60 -8.23 -9.86
N GLU A 130 0.26 -8.23 -8.84
CA GLU A 130 0.33 -9.33 -7.87
C GLU A 130 -0.98 -9.49 -7.09
N ASN A 131 -1.61 -8.38 -6.70
CA ASN A 131 -2.93 -8.39 -6.07
C ASN A 131 -4.01 -8.93 -7.01
N LEU A 132 -3.99 -8.57 -8.30
CA LEU A 132 -4.88 -9.15 -9.30
C LEU A 132 -4.69 -10.67 -9.40
N PHE A 133 -3.44 -11.15 -9.45
CA PHE A 133 -3.16 -12.58 -9.45
C PHE A 133 -3.60 -13.28 -8.18
N SER A 134 -3.56 -12.60 -7.03
CA SER A 134 -4.13 -13.12 -5.77
C SER A 134 -5.64 -13.33 -5.90
N VAL A 135 -6.37 -12.34 -6.43
CA VAL A 135 -7.81 -12.44 -6.65
C VAL A 135 -8.15 -13.56 -7.64
N ILE A 136 -7.41 -13.68 -8.75
CA ILE A 136 -7.64 -14.75 -9.74
C ILE A 136 -7.42 -16.14 -9.12
N ARG A 137 -6.40 -16.28 -8.28
CA ARG A 137 -6.06 -17.54 -7.60
C ARG A 137 -6.89 -17.83 -6.35
N SER A 138 -7.74 -16.90 -5.91
CA SER A 138 -8.57 -17.09 -4.71
C SER A 138 -9.51 -18.29 -4.80
N LYS A 139 -10.03 -18.58 -6.01
CA LYS A 139 -10.91 -19.73 -6.28
C LYS A 139 -10.13 -21.02 -6.55
N ASN A 140 -9.00 -20.92 -7.25
CA ASN A 140 -8.12 -22.04 -7.54
C ASN A 140 -6.67 -21.55 -7.48
N PRO A 141 -5.85 -22.04 -6.54
CA PRO A 141 -4.45 -21.61 -6.38
C PRO A 141 -3.60 -21.74 -7.65
N VAL A 142 -3.90 -22.75 -8.48
CA VAL A 142 -3.18 -23.01 -9.74
C VAL A 142 -4.20 -23.20 -10.87
N PRO A 143 -4.71 -22.08 -11.45
CA PRO A 143 -5.68 -22.16 -12.53
C PRO A 143 -5.02 -22.59 -13.84
N ASN A 144 -5.71 -23.40 -14.63
CA ASN A 144 -5.31 -23.61 -16.03
C ASN A 144 -5.59 -22.34 -16.87
N ALA A 145 -5.07 -22.28 -18.10
CA ALA A 145 -5.21 -21.09 -18.95
C ALA A 145 -6.68 -20.69 -19.21
N LEU A 146 -7.58 -21.67 -19.37
CA LEU A 146 -9.01 -21.42 -19.60
C LEU A 146 -9.67 -20.84 -18.33
N GLN A 147 -9.37 -21.40 -17.16
CA GLN A 147 -9.84 -20.93 -15.87
C GLN A 147 -9.32 -19.52 -15.58
N PHE A 148 -8.05 -19.25 -15.86
CA PHE A 148 -7.46 -17.92 -15.72
C PHE A 148 -8.20 -16.91 -16.60
N LYS A 149 -8.40 -17.23 -17.89
CA LYS A 149 -9.13 -16.38 -18.83
C LYS A 149 -10.56 -16.09 -18.37
N ASN A 150 -11.28 -17.12 -17.94
CA ASN A 150 -12.66 -16.98 -17.48
C ASN A 150 -12.75 -16.16 -16.18
N ASN A 151 -11.84 -16.40 -15.23
CA ASN A 151 -11.77 -15.65 -13.97
C ASN A 151 -11.43 -14.18 -14.24
N LEU A 152 -10.45 -13.91 -15.10
CA LEU A 152 -10.08 -12.54 -15.49
C LEU A 152 -11.27 -11.83 -16.16
N LYS A 153 -11.96 -12.48 -17.10
CA LYS A 153 -13.15 -11.93 -17.75
C LYS A 153 -14.24 -11.55 -16.73
N LEU A 154 -14.49 -12.44 -15.76
CA LEU A 154 -15.48 -12.21 -14.71
C LEU A 154 -15.08 -11.04 -13.79
N ILE A 155 -13.80 -10.96 -13.40
CA ILE A 155 -13.28 -9.83 -12.63
C ILE A 155 -13.47 -8.53 -13.40
N SER A 156 -13.08 -8.48 -14.68
CA SER A 156 -13.23 -7.29 -15.51
C SER A 156 -14.69 -6.83 -15.59
N VAL A 157 -15.64 -7.73 -15.86
CA VAL A 157 -17.07 -7.38 -15.88
C VAL A 157 -17.53 -6.87 -14.51
N SER A 158 -17.12 -7.52 -13.42
CA SER A 158 -17.51 -7.11 -12.07
C SER A 158 -17.03 -5.70 -11.68
N LEU A 159 -15.88 -5.26 -12.21
CA LEU A 159 -15.36 -3.91 -11.99
C LEU A 159 -16.25 -2.84 -12.61
N TYR A 160 -16.97 -3.14 -13.69
CA TYR A 160 -17.92 -2.22 -14.32
C TYR A 160 -19.31 -2.26 -13.67
N VAL A 161 -19.70 -3.38 -13.06
CA VAL A 161 -21.03 -3.53 -12.43
C VAL A 161 -21.07 -2.98 -11.00
N ARG A 162 -19.93 -2.93 -10.29
CA ARG A 162 -19.91 -2.51 -8.88
C ARG A 162 -20.19 -0.99 -8.73
N PRO A 163 -21.20 -0.54 -7.97
CA PRO A 163 -21.40 0.88 -7.72
C PRO A 163 -20.22 1.47 -6.94
N VAL A 164 -19.67 2.59 -7.40
CA VAL A 164 -18.63 3.33 -6.66
C VAL A 164 -19.30 4.56 -6.06
N SER A 165 -19.65 4.47 -4.78
CA SER A 165 -20.37 5.51 -4.06
C SER A 165 -19.55 6.78 -3.77
N ARG A 166 -18.23 6.78 -4.06
CA ARG A 166 -17.29 7.88 -3.74
C ARG A 166 -16.27 8.15 -4.86
N SER A 167 -16.70 8.08 -6.10
CA SER A 167 -15.83 8.36 -7.26
C SER A 167 -15.62 9.86 -7.42
N ASN A 168 -14.38 10.29 -7.67
CA ASN A 168 -14.03 11.67 -8.06
C ASN A 168 -14.01 11.87 -9.59
N TYR A 169 -14.36 10.84 -10.36
CA TYR A 169 -14.43 10.92 -11.82
C TYR A 169 -15.73 11.61 -12.24
N LYS A 170 -15.62 12.64 -13.10
CA LYS A 170 -16.75 13.39 -13.68
C LYS A 170 -17.57 12.55 -14.66
N GLU A 171 -16.90 11.67 -15.40
CA GLU A 171 -17.48 10.74 -16.36
C GLU A 171 -17.19 9.32 -15.90
N ASN A 172 -18.19 8.46 -15.95
CA ASN A 172 -18.09 7.08 -15.52
C ASN A 172 -18.17 6.18 -16.75
N ASP A 173 -17.03 5.64 -17.19
CA ASP A 173 -16.92 4.75 -18.36
C ASP A 173 -17.85 3.53 -18.31
N ARG A 174 -18.39 3.23 -17.12
CA ARG A 174 -19.40 2.20 -16.90
C ARG A 174 -20.71 2.48 -17.59
N ASP A 175 -21.11 3.75 -17.73
CA ASP A 175 -22.40 4.13 -18.31
C ASP A 175 -22.53 3.62 -19.76
N TYR A 176 -21.40 3.48 -20.47
CA TYR A 176 -21.33 2.88 -21.81
C TYR A 176 -21.47 1.35 -21.82
N VAL A 177 -21.09 0.67 -20.73
CA VAL A 177 -21.13 -0.81 -20.62
C VAL A 177 -22.43 -1.28 -19.95
N THR A 178 -22.93 -0.54 -18.97
CA THR A 178 -24.20 -0.83 -18.29
C THR A 178 -25.39 -0.59 -19.20
N GLY A 179 -25.30 0.27 -20.22
CA GLY A 179 -26.36 0.41 -21.22
C GLY A 179 -26.79 -0.91 -21.87
N PHE A 180 -25.88 -1.90 -21.99
CA PHE A 180 -26.22 -3.25 -22.44
C PHE A 180 -26.96 -4.09 -21.37
N LEU A 181 -26.62 -3.91 -20.09
CA LEU A 181 -27.28 -4.59 -18.96
C LEU A 181 -28.63 -3.94 -18.60
N ASP A 182 -28.77 -2.63 -18.80
CA ASP A 182 -30.01 -1.88 -18.61
C ASP A 182 -31.12 -2.37 -19.56
N VAL A 183 -30.75 -2.84 -20.76
CA VAL A 183 -31.65 -3.55 -21.68
C VAL A 183 -32.19 -4.85 -21.06
N LEU A 184 -31.41 -5.54 -20.24
CA LEU A 184 -31.83 -6.76 -19.55
C LEU A 184 -32.69 -6.45 -18.31
N ASP A 185 -32.38 -5.37 -17.59
CA ASP A 185 -33.16 -4.92 -16.42
C ASP A 185 -34.52 -4.30 -16.82
N SER A 186 -34.63 -3.72 -18.01
CA SER A 186 -35.91 -3.28 -18.57
C SER A 186 -36.94 -4.42 -18.69
N LYS A 187 -36.48 -5.67 -18.77
CA LYS A 187 -37.34 -6.87 -18.83
C LYS A 187 -37.69 -7.48 -17.46
N LYS A 188 -37.09 -7.00 -16.36
CA LYS A 188 -37.18 -7.62 -15.02
C LYS A 188 -37.88 -6.75 -13.96
N LYS A 189 -38.62 -5.71 -14.33
CA LYS A 189 -39.44 -4.94 -13.37
C LYS A 189 -40.73 -5.68 -12.99
N THR A 190 -40.61 -6.82 -12.32
CA THR A 190 -41.62 -7.28 -11.34
C THR A 190 -41.09 -6.92 -9.97
N LYS A 191 -41.73 -5.92 -9.34
CA LYS A 191 -41.40 -5.42 -8.00
C LYS A 191 -41.52 -6.56 -6.98
N ILE A 192 -40.39 -7.04 -6.45
CA ILE A 192 -40.37 -7.79 -5.20
C ILE A 192 -39.90 -6.80 -4.13
N SER A 193 -40.78 -6.51 -3.19
CA SER A 193 -40.48 -5.64 -2.04
C SER A 193 -39.71 -6.44 -0.99
N ASP A 194 -38.52 -5.99 -0.64
CA ASP A 194 -37.76 -6.57 0.48
C ASP A 194 -38.54 -6.44 1.80
N PRO A 195 -38.49 -7.45 2.68
CA PRO A 195 -39.14 -7.38 3.97
C PRO A 195 -38.46 -6.30 4.83
N LYS A 196 -39.23 -5.27 5.22
CA LYS A 196 -38.80 -4.28 6.20
C LYS A 196 -38.56 -4.97 7.54
N ILE A 197 -37.32 -5.01 7.99
CA ILE A 197 -36.98 -5.42 9.35
C ILE A 197 -37.55 -4.38 10.32
N ASN A 198 -38.49 -4.80 11.16
CA ASN A 198 -39.10 -3.95 12.18
C ASN A 198 -38.16 -3.87 13.39
N ILE A 199 -37.42 -2.76 13.51
CA ILE A 199 -36.43 -2.49 14.58
C ILE A 199 -37.10 -2.43 15.97
N ASN A 200 -38.42 -2.29 16.05
CA ASN A 200 -39.17 -2.14 17.30
C ASN A 200 -39.35 -3.46 18.09
N ALA A 201 -38.83 -4.60 17.60
CA ALA A 201 -38.96 -5.90 18.28
C ALA A 201 -37.86 -6.18 19.31
N ILE A 202 -36.83 -5.35 19.43
CA ILE A 202 -35.74 -5.55 20.41
C ILE A 202 -36.04 -4.72 21.66
N LYS A 203 -36.84 -5.26 22.58
CA LYS A 203 -36.90 -4.76 23.96
C LYS A 203 -35.62 -5.21 24.67
N ILE A 204 -34.64 -4.32 24.77
CA ILE A 204 -33.48 -4.51 25.65
C ILE A 204 -33.96 -4.25 27.07
N ASN A 205 -34.01 -5.30 27.89
CA ASN A 205 -34.34 -5.17 29.32
C ASN A 205 -33.11 -4.58 30.04
N LEU A 206 -33.21 -3.34 30.49
CA LEU A 206 -32.09 -2.55 31.04
C LEU A 206 -31.87 -2.73 32.55
N GLU A 207 -32.50 -3.71 33.19
CA GLU A 207 -32.58 -3.78 34.65
C GLU A 207 -31.38 -4.43 35.36
N GLU A 208 -30.36 -4.90 34.64
CA GLU A 208 -29.11 -5.34 35.26
C GLU A 208 -27.91 -4.80 34.46
N ILE A 209 -27.45 -3.61 34.84
CA ILE A 209 -26.13 -3.12 34.40
C ILE A 209 -25.11 -3.79 35.32
N PRO A 210 -24.32 -4.78 34.85
CA PRO A 210 -23.25 -5.32 35.67
C PRO A 210 -22.25 -4.20 35.94
N ILE A 211 -21.95 -3.95 37.22
CA ILE A 211 -20.87 -3.06 37.62
C ILE A 211 -19.58 -3.73 37.17
N PHE A 212 -19.04 -3.27 36.04
CA PHE A 212 -17.78 -3.76 35.51
C PHE A 212 -16.66 -3.41 36.49
N LYS A 213 -15.79 -4.39 36.78
CA LYS A 213 -14.54 -4.09 37.49
C LYS A 213 -13.68 -3.19 36.60
N GLU A 214 -12.81 -2.40 37.20
CA GLU A 214 -11.95 -1.43 36.49
C GLU A 214 -11.14 -2.07 35.35
N ILE A 215 -10.74 -3.33 35.53
CA ILE A 215 -10.05 -4.13 34.51
C ILE A 215 -10.95 -4.41 33.30
N ASP A 216 -12.22 -4.74 33.51
CA ASP A 216 -13.17 -5.04 32.43
C ASP A 216 -13.51 -3.76 31.65
N MET A 217 -13.59 -2.61 32.35
CA MET A 217 -13.74 -1.30 31.72
C MET A 217 -12.54 -0.94 30.85
N ASN A 218 -11.32 -1.24 31.30
CA ASN A 218 -10.10 -1.02 30.51
C ASN A 218 -10.03 -1.95 29.29
N ILE A 219 -10.49 -3.19 29.41
CA ILE A 219 -10.60 -4.12 28.27
C ILE A 219 -11.62 -3.59 27.26
N LEU A 220 -12.80 -3.17 27.72
CA LEU A 220 -13.84 -2.60 26.86
C LEU A 220 -13.36 -1.31 26.18
N TYR A 221 -12.67 -0.44 26.89
CA TYR A 221 -12.08 0.79 26.35
C TYR A 221 -11.05 0.48 25.26
N ASN A 222 -10.18 -0.52 25.47
CA ASN A 222 -9.20 -0.93 24.47
C ASN A 222 -9.83 -1.60 23.24
N ILE A 223 -10.87 -2.43 23.44
CA ILE A 223 -11.62 -3.04 22.34
C ILE A 223 -12.35 -1.94 21.55
N ALA A 224 -13.02 -1.01 22.22
CA ALA A 224 -13.73 0.10 21.62
C ALA A 224 -12.76 1.02 20.84
N GLY A 225 -11.63 1.38 21.44
CA GLY A 225 -10.57 2.17 20.80
C GLY A 225 -9.95 1.46 19.60
N TYR A 226 -9.73 0.14 19.67
CA TYR A 226 -9.26 -0.67 18.54
C TYR A 226 -10.29 -0.70 17.42
N THR A 227 -11.58 -0.91 17.74
CA THR A 227 -12.66 -0.89 16.74
C THR A 227 -12.81 0.49 16.10
N TYR A 228 -12.73 1.56 16.90
CA TYR A 228 -12.78 2.94 16.42
C TYR A 228 -11.60 3.24 15.50
N ASN A 229 -10.37 2.90 15.89
CA ASN A 229 -9.20 3.06 15.01
C ASN A 229 -9.30 2.18 13.76
N SER A 230 -9.84 0.97 13.85
CA SER A 230 -9.97 0.08 12.69
C SER A 230 -11.00 0.56 11.66
N GLN A 231 -12.07 1.24 12.11
CA GLN A 231 -13.14 1.76 11.26
C GLN A 231 -12.89 3.21 10.81
N PHE A 232 -12.33 4.06 11.67
CA PHE A 232 -12.20 5.50 11.45
C PHE A 232 -10.78 5.96 11.08
N ALA A 233 -9.71 5.22 11.39
CA ALA A 233 -8.36 5.56 10.90
C ALA A 233 -8.16 5.25 9.40
N LYS A 234 -9.21 4.79 8.70
CA LYS A 234 -9.25 4.71 7.23
C LYS A 234 -9.81 5.96 6.56
N ASN A 235 -10.25 6.96 7.32
CA ASN A 235 -10.86 8.20 6.80
C ASN A 235 -10.02 9.47 7.04
N PHE A 236 -8.71 9.34 7.29
CA PHE A 236 -7.74 10.43 7.18
C PHE A 236 -6.55 10.00 6.33
#